data_AF-G3IN40-F1
#
_entry.id   AF-G3IN40-F1
#
_cell.length_a   1.000
_cell.length_b   1.000
_cell.length_c   1.000
_cell.angle_alpha   90.00
_cell.angle_beta   90.00
_cell.angle_gamma   90.00
#
_symmetry.space_group_name_H-M   'P 1'
#
loop_
_entity.id
_entity.type
_entity.pdbx_description
1 polymer ?
#
loop_
_entity_poly.entity_id
_entity_poly.type
_entity_poly.pdbx_seq_one_letter_code
_entity_poly.pdbx_strand_id
1 'polypeptide(L)'
;MILRTFLFSRSLDYIQVMTYDLHSYQDGYTGENSPLYKYPEDHGIYAYLNVDYIMTYWKNHGADPKKLIVGFPAYGQTFTLSDPSNNGLRAPTIGAGPPGKYTNKAGLWAYYEVSGLL
;
A
#
# COMPACT_ATOMS: atom_id res chain seq x y z
N MET A 1 -3.34 -1.66 -23.35
CA MET A 1 -2.74 -0.89 -22.22
C MET A 1 -1.27 -0.51 -22.48
N ILE A 2 -0.44 -1.40 -23.03
CA ILE A 2 1.00 -1.18 -23.33
C ILE A 2 1.29 0.12 -24.10
N LEU A 3 0.52 0.43 -25.16
CA LEU A 3 0.67 1.67 -25.94
C LEU A 3 0.53 2.95 -25.09
N ARG A 4 -0.30 2.93 -24.03
CA ARG A 4 -0.48 4.11 -23.15
C ARG A 4 0.72 4.30 -22.21
N THR A 5 1.23 3.21 -21.64
CA THR A 5 2.40 3.25 -20.76
C THR A 5 3.65 3.71 -21.50
N PHE A 6 3.84 3.25 -22.73
CA PHE A 6 4.92 3.72 -23.59
C PHE A 6 4.82 5.23 -23.90
N LEU A 7 3.63 5.73 -24.23
CA LEU A 7 3.41 7.15 -24.47
C LEU A 7 3.67 8.01 -23.22
N PHE A 8 3.27 7.53 -22.05
CA PHE A 8 3.60 8.20 -20.78
C PHE A 8 5.10 8.25 -20.54
N SER A 9 5.80 7.15 -20.76
CA SER A 9 7.25 7.10 -20.57
C SER A 9 8.01 8.04 -21.53
N ARG A 10 7.50 8.28 -22.74
CA ARG A 10 8.08 9.28 -23.66
C ARG A 10 7.78 10.72 -23.27
N SER A 11 6.63 10.98 -22.67
CA SER A 11 6.13 12.34 -22.44
C SER A 11 6.46 12.90 -21.06
N LEU A 12 6.70 12.03 -20.09
CA LEU A 12 7.00 12.41 -18.70
C LEU A 12 8.50 12.29 -18.42
N ASP A 13 9.03 13.18 -17.59
CA ASP A 13 10.41 13.07 -17.07
C ASP A 13 10.51 11.93 -16.05
N TYR A 14 9.53 11.84 -15.16
CA TYR A 14 9.42 10.80 -14.13
C TYR A 14 7.97 10.36 -13.94
N ILE A 15 7.78 9.14 -13.43
CA ILE A 15 6.50 8.53 -13.09
C ILE A 15 6.57 8.14 -11.62
N GLN A 16 5.89 8.90 -10.76
CA GLN A 16 5.71 8.55 -9.35
C GLN A 16 4.61 7.50 -9.24
N VAL A 17 4.98 6.25 -8.99
CA VAL A 17 4.04 5.15 -8.88
C VAL A 17 3.52 5.08 -7.44
N MET A 18 2.21 5.14 -7.27
CA MET A 18 1.56 5.06 -5.95
C MET A 18 1.55 3.61 -5.44
N THR A 19 2.69 3.12 -4.96
CA THR A 19 2.87 1.76 -4.42
C THR A 19 2.46 1.65 -2.95
N TYR A 20 1.35 2.28 -2.58
CA TYR A 20 0.81 2.36 -1.22
C TYR A 20 -0.72 2.38 -1.27
N ASP A 21 -1.38 2.37 -0.10
CA ASP A 21 -2.82 2.10 0.02
C ASP A 21 -3.20 0.72 -0.53
N LEU A 22 -2.28 -0.25 -0.41
CA LEU A 22 -2.43 -1.59 -0.97
C LEU A 22 -3.35 -2.48 -0.12
N HIS A 23 -3.45 -2.20 1.17
CA HIS A 23 -4.39 -2.80 2.09
C HIS A 23 -5.05 -1.74 2.93
N SER A 24 -6.33 -1.94 3.25
CA SER A 24 -7.08 -1.06 4.16
C SER A 24 -8.11 -1.85 4.94
N TYR A 25 -8.78 -1.20 5.89
CA TYR A 25 -9.83 -1.85 6.70
C TYR A 25 -10.98 -2.44 5.87
N GLN A 26 -11.14 -2.03 4.62
CA GLN A 26 -12.16 -2.54 3.70
C GLN A 26 -11.92 -3.99 3.30
N ASP A 27 -10.69 -4.49 3.47
CA ASP A 27 -10.33 -5.88 3.21
C ASP A 27 -10.95 -6.85 4.24
N GLY A 28 -11.34 -6.34 5.42
CA GLY A 28 -11.89 -7.13 6.53
C GLY A 28 -10.82 -7.85 7.36
N TYR A 29 -9.55 -7.62 7.07
CA TYR A 29 -8.40 -8.12 7.83
C TYR A 29 -7.23 -7.14 7.79
N THR A 30 -6.25 -7.31 8.69
CA THR A 30 -5.03 -6.51 8.74
C THR A 30 -4.10 -6.81 7.54
N GLY A 31 -3.53 -5.76 6.97
CA GLY A 31 -2.54 -5.85 5.91
C GLY A 31 -1.59 -4.65 5.92
N GLU A 32 -0.43 -4.80 5.30
CA GLU A 32 0.56 -3.72 5.22
C GLU A 32 0.11 -2.65 4.21
N ASN A 33 0.34 -1.37 4.51
CA ASN A 33 -0.02 -0.28 3.59
C ASN A 33 0.78 -0.33 2.26
N SER A 34 2.04 -0.76 2.33
CA SER A 34 3.01 -0.76 1.22
C SER A 34 4.01 -1.93 1.36
N PRO A 35 3.54 -3.19 1.29
CA PRO A 35 4.40 -4.37 1.38
C PRO A 35 5.40 -4.40 0.21
N LEU A 36 6.68 -4.64 0.51
CA LEU A 36 7.72 -4.76 -0.52
C LEU A 36 7.48 -6.00 -1.41
N TYR A 37 7.08 -7.11 -0.77
CA TYR A 37 6.79 -8.40 -1.39
C TYR A 37 5.45 -8.93 -0.90
N LYS A 38 4.85 -9.85 -1.66
CA LYS A 38 3.63 -10.53 -1.23
C LYS A 38 3.86 -11.36 0.04
N TYR A 39 2.81 -11.50 0.85
CA TYR A 39 2.77 -12.46 1.95
C TYR A 39 2.52 -13.89 1.39
N PRO A 40 3.04 -14.97 2.01
CA PRO A 40 2.93 -16.32 1.45
C PRO A 40 1.49 -16.79 1.19
N GLU A 41 0.56 -16.39 2.07
CA GLU A 41 -0.86 -16.69 2.01
C GLU A 41 -1.65 -15.77 1.06
N ASP A 42 -1.00 -14.80 0.41
CA ASP A 42 -1.65 -13.93 -0.56
C ASP A 42 -1.96 -14.69 -1.86
N HIS A 43 -3.23 -14.65 -2.25
CA HIS A 43 -3.73 -15.30 -3.45
C HIS A 43 -4.62 -14.36 -4.28
N GLY A 44 -4.84 -14.72 -5.55
CA GLY A 44 -5.67 -13.93 -6.46
C GLY A 44 -5.13 -12.51 -6.63
N ILE A 45 -6.01 -11.52 -6.51
CA ILE A 45 -5.63 -10.10 -6.67
C ILE A 45 -4.60 -9.65 -5.63
N TYR A 46 -4.63 -10.20 -4.42
CA TYR A 46 -3.75 -9.78 -3.32
C TYR A 46 -2.28 -10.14 -3.57
N ALA A 47 -2.01 -11.19 -4.36
CA ALA A 47 -0.65 -11.56 -4.76
C ALA A 47 0.05 -10.47 -5.60
N TYR A 48 -0.71 -9.51 -6.14
CA TYR A 48 -0.23 -8.40 -6.95
C TYR A 48 -0.12 -7.08 -6.19
N LEU A 49 -0.64 -7.01 -4.95
CA LEU A 49 -0.67 -5.80 -4.13
C LEU A 49 0.64 -5.64 -3.34
N ASN A 50 1.76 -5.51 -4.05
CA ASN A 50 3.07 -5.26 -3.46
C ASN A 50 3.95 -4.44 -4.41
N VAL A 51 4.95 -3.76 -3.84
CA VAL A 51 5.85 -2.86 -4.55
C VAL A 51 6.57 -3.59 -5.70
N ASP A 52 7.14 -4.77 -5.44
CA ASP A 52 7.91 -5.52 -6.44
C ASP A 52 7.09 -5.86 -7.68
N TYR A 53 5.88 -6.41 -7.49
CA TYR A 53 4.98 -6.74 -8.59
C TYR A 53 4.56 -5.49 -9.36
N ILE A 54 4.12 -4.43 -8.68
CA ILE A 54 3.63 -3.20 -9.32
C ILE A 54 4.74 -2.55 -10.17
N MET A 55 5.96 -2.45 -9.64
CA MET A 55 7.08 -1.85 -10.35
C MET A 55 7.53 -2.71 -11.54
N THR A 56 7.56 -4.03 -11.36
CA THR A 56 7.84 -4.99 -12.43
C THR A 56 6.76 -4.92 -13.52
N TYR A 57 5.49 -4.73 -13.14
CA TYR A 57 4.39 -4.56 -14.06
C TYR A 57 4.59 -3.33 -14.95
N TRP A 58 4.89 -2.17 -14.38
CA TRP A 58 5.17 -0.93 -15.13
C TRP A 58 6.32 -1.11 -16.12
N LYS A 59 7.43 -1.69 -15.66
CA LYS A 59 8.59 -2.00 -16.49
C LYS A 59 8.23 -2.90 -17.67
N ASN A 60 7.55 -4.02 -17.41
CA ASN A 60 7.19 -5.00 -18.42
C ASN A 60 6.15 -4.47 -19.43
N HIS A 61 5.45 -3.38 -19.10
CA HIS A 61 4.46 -2.74 -19.97
C HIS A 61 5.01 -1.50 -20.69
N GLY A 62 6.33 -1.29 -20.69
CA GLY A 62 6.99 -0.31 -21.56
C GLY A 62 7.34 1.01 -20.89
N ALA A 63 7.29 1.09 -19.56
CA ALA A 63 7.90 2.22 -18.85
C ALA A 63 9.42 2.06 -18.78
N ASP A 64 10.16 3.11 -19.11
CA ASP A 64 11.59 3.19 -18.85
C ASP A 64 11.86 3.11 -17.33
N PRO A 65 12.57 2.07 -16.83
CA PRO A 65 12.87 1.92 -15.42
C PRO A 65 13.59 3.11 -14.80
N LYS A 66 14.35 3.89 -15.58
CA LYS A 66 15.05 5.09 -15.09
C LYS A 66 14.11 6.24 -14.75
N LYS A 67 12.87 6.20 -15.25
CA LYS A 67 11.83 7.19 -14.99
C LYS A 67 10.88 6.76 -13.89
N LEU A 68 10.92 5.50 -13.45
CA LEU A 68 10.02 4.99 -12.42
C LEU A 68 10.53 5.37 -11.03
N ILE A 69 9.69 6.04 -10.26
CA ILE A 69 9.94 6.40 -8.86
C ILE A 69 8.98 5.61 -7.98
N VAL A 70 9.52 4.84 -7.04
CA VAL A 70 8.75 4.10 -6.03
C VAL A 70 8.09 5.08 -5.08
N GLY A 71 6.79 4.94 -4.88
CA GLY A 71 6.05 5.69 -3.87
C GLY A 71 6.40 5.20 -2.47
N PHE A 72 6.76 6.11 -1.58
CA PHE A 72 7.11 5.80 -0.20
C PHE A 72 6.16 6.50 0.77
N PRO A 73 5.20 5.78 1.39
CA PRO A 73 4.22 6.41 2.27
C PRO A 73 4.83 6.72 3.64
N ALA A 74 4.78 7.99 4.05
CA ALA A 74 5.09 8.42 5.42
C ALA A 74 3.87 8.32 6.36
N TYR A 75 3.04 7.29 6.16
CA TYR A 75 1.82 7.03 6.92
C TYR A 75 1.45 5.54 6.83
N GLY A 76 0.63 5.08 7.78
CA GLY A 76 0.09 3.73 7.83
C GLY A 76 -1.43 3.70 7.77
N GLN A 77 -1.96 2.57 7.30
CA GLN A 77 -3.37 2.24 7.41
C GLN A 77 -3.59 1.54 8.77
N THR A 78 -4.62 1.94 9.50
CA THR A 78 -4.91 1.42 10.85
C THR A 78 -6.26 0.74 10.91
N PHE A 79 -6.38 -0.19 11.86
CA PHE A 79 -7.49 -1.14 11.91
C PHE A 79 -8.04 -1.26 13.33
N THR A 80 -9.32 -1.58 13.45
CA THR A 80 -9.91 -2.11 14.68
C THR A 80 -10.04 -3.62 14.56
N LEU A 81 -9.29 -4.35 15.38
CA LEU A 81 -9.31 -5.82 15.41
C LEU A 81 -10.65 -6.34 15.91
N SER A 82 -11.11 -7.46 15.36
CA SER A 82 -12.26 -8.19 15.89
C SER A 82 -11.94 -8.86 17.24
N ASP A 83 -10.69 -9.30 17.42
CA ASP A 83 -10.17 -9.88 18.65
C ASP A 83 -8.75 -9.31 18.90
N PRO A 84 -8.53 -8.52 19.97
CA PRO A 84 -7.21 -7.97 20.29
C PRO A 84 -6.12 -9.01 20.54
N SER A 85 -6.47 -10.25 20.87
CA SER A 85 -5.51 -11.34 21.04
C SER A 85 -4.98 -11.88 19.69
N ASN A 86 -5.70 -11.63 18.59
CA ASN A 86 -5.26 -11.91 17.23
C ASN A 86 -4.85 -10.60 16.53
N ASN A 87 -3.56 -10.31 16.56
CA ASN A 87 -3.00 -9.01 16.13
C ASN A 87 -1.88 -9.13 15.08
N GLY A 88 -1.77 -10.30 14.44
CA GLY A 88 -0.83 -10.54 13.34
C GLY A 88 -1.30 -9.96 12.00
N LEU A 89 -0.54 -10.26 10.94
CA LEU A 89 -1.01 -10.08 9.57
C LEU A 89 -2.22 -10.98 9.31
N ARG A 90 -3.15 -10.52 8.47
CA ARG A 90 -4.40 -11.23 8.13
C ARG A 90 -5.34 -11.47 9.32
N ALA A 91 -5.13 -10.79 10.45
CA ALA A 91 -6.05 -10.82 11.58
C ALA A 91 -7.39 -10.16 11.20
N PRO A 92 -8.55 -10.75 11.55
CA PRO A 92 -9.85 -10.16 11.24
C PRO A 92 -10.06 -8.78 11.86
N THR A 93 -10.70 -7.88 11.11
CA THR A 93 -10.98 -6.51 11.54
C THR A 93 -12.47 -6.18 11.43
N ILE A 94 -12.98 -5.35 12.34
CA ILE A 94 -14.36 -4.84 12.30
C ILE A 94 -14.49 -3.46 11.66
N GLY A 95 -13.37 -2.80 11.34
CA GLY A 95 -13.39 -1.50 10.70
C GLY A 95 -12.07 -0.74 10.77
N ALA A 96 -12.15 0.53 10.38
CA ALA A 96 -11.04 1.46 10.41
C ALA A 96 -10.58 1.73 11.85
N GLY A 97 -9.27 1.85 12.04
CA GLY A 97 -8.71 2.30 13.33
C GLY A 97 -9.20 3.71 13.71
N PRO A 98 -9.12 4.08 15.01
CA PRO A 98 -9.54 5.39 15.45
C PRO A 98 -8.74 6.50 14.75
N PRO A 99 -9.33 7.69 14.55
CA PRO A 99 -8.62 8.80 13.91
C PRO A 99 -7.39 9.23 14.73
N GLY A 100 -6.28 9.47 14.04
CA GLY A 100 -5.08 10.06 14.65
C GLY A 100 -5.35 11.46 15.20
N LYS A 101 -4.60 11.87 16.23
CA LYS A 101 -4.78 13.16 16.91
C LYS A 101 -4.68 14.36 15.97
N TYR A 102 -3.81 14.28 14.97
CA TYR A 102 -3.47 15.39 14.07
C TYR A 102 -4.02 15.17 12.66
N THR A 103 -3.94 13.94 12.14
CA THR A 103 -4.53 13.62 10.81
C THR A 103 -6.05 13.62 10.84
N ASN A 104 -6.66 13.33 11.99
CA ASN A 104 -8.09 13.29 12.23
C ASN A 104 -8.87 12.47 11.18
N LYS A 105 -8.26 11.39 10.70
CA LYS A 105 -8.84 10.49 9.69
C LYS A 105 -8.85 9.07 10.23
N ALA A 106 -10.05 8.48 10.35
CA ALA A 106 -10.17 7.09 10.73
C ALA A 106 -9.45 6.17 9.73
N GLY A 107 -8.72 5.18 10.25
CA GLY A 107 -7.95 4.24 9.47
C GLY A 107 -6.65 4.76 8.89
N LEU A 108 -6.22 5.99 9.18
CA LEU A 108 -4.96 6.54 8.68
C LEU A 108 -4.20 7.26 9.78
N TRP A 109 -2.93 6.89 9.96
CA TRP A 109 -2.04 7.53 10.92
C TRP A 109 -0.76 7.97 10.22
N ALA A 110 -0.35 9.22 10.41
CA ALA A 110 0.94 9.69 9.92
C ALA A 110 2.08 9.05 10.73
N TYR A 111 3.28 8.99 10.13
CA TYR A 111 4.46 8.41 10.79
C TYR A 111 4.69 8.94 12.21
N TYR A 112 4.58 10.25 12.42
CA TYR A 112 4.78 10.88 13.73
C TYR A 112 3.66 10.55 14.75
N GLU A 113 2.46 10.16 14.29
CA GLU A 113 1.39 9.70 15.18
C GLU A 113 1.66 8.27 15.66
N VAL A 114 2.23 7.42 14.79
CA VAL A 114 2.69 6.08 15.14
C VAL A 114 3.87 6.15 16.11
N SER A 115 4.87 7.00 15.82
CA SER A 115 6.03 7.19 16.70
C SER A 115 5.66 7.70 18.09
N GLY A 116 4.53 8.39 18.24
CA GLY A 116 4.05 8.85 19.55
C GLY A 116 3.41 7.75 20.42
N LEU A 117 3.15 6.55 19.86
CA LEU A 117 2.65 5.38 20.61
C LEU A 117 3.76 4.46 21.12
N LEU A 118 4.89 4.43 20.41
CA LEU A 118 6.04 3.55 20.67
C LEU A 118 6.96 4.19 21.70
#